data_AF-A0A844E661-F1
#
_entry.id   AF-A0A844E661-F1
#
_cell.length_a   1.000
_cell.length_b   1.000
_cell.length_c   1.000
_cell.angle_alpha   90.00
_cell.angle_beta   90.00
_cell.angle_gamma   90.00
#
_symmetry.space_group_name_H-M   'P 1'
#
loop_
_entity.id
_entity.type
_entity.pdbx_description
1 polymer ?
#
loop_
_entity_poly.entity_id
_entity_poly.type
_entity_poly.pdbx_seq_one_letter_code
_entity_poly.pdbx_strand_id
1 'polypeptide(L)'
;QLAGENANPKNLITGTRYLNVVGMLPFENAVDDYVDTTGNHVLYRVTPMFSGDELVARGVLMEAYSVEDLGAGIQFCYYVYNIQPGIGIDYQTGDSWEDASVVAKDNTTYRVTGTANVQAQEEQTEATETVTPQPAQQEVESAPPAQSELGLEATVWISETGSKYHSKNNCGRMNPDKATQVTEQEAISMGLEKCSKCW
;
A
#
# COMPACT_ATOMS: atom_id res chain seq x y z
N GLN A 1 -17.04 -12.69 1.17
CA GLN A 1 -16.31 -12.47 -0.09
C GLN A 1 -17.11 -11.79 -1.24
N LEU A 2 -17.45 -10.50 -1.30
CA LEU A 2 -17.67 -9.45 -0.30
C LEU A 2 -19.01 -8.74 -0.62
N ALA A 3 -19.32 -8.51 -1.91
CA ALA A 3 -20.61 -7.93 -2.35
C ALA A 3 -21.71 -8.96 -2.68
N GLY A 4 -21.38 -10.25 -2.83
CA GLY A 4 -22.35 -11.31 -3.17
C GLY A 4 -22.95 -11.25 -4.59
N GLU A 5 -22.57 -10.27 -5.41
CA GLU A 5 -23.05 -10.13 -6.78
C GLU A 5 -22.35 -11.10 -7.74
N ASN A 6 -23.11 -11.82 -8.55
CA ASN A 6 -22.59 -12.69 -9.60
C ASN A 6 -22.65 -12.00 -10.97
N ALA A 7 -21.52 -11.98 -11.68
CA ALA A 7 -21.40 -11.51 -13.07
C ALA A 7 -21.94 -10.10 -13.37
N ASN A 8 -21.99 -9.18 -12.39
CA ASN A 8 -22.33 -7.78 -12.65
C ASN A 8 -21.17 -7.12 -13.44
N PRO A 9 -21.37 -6.66 -14.69
CA PRO A 9 -20.30 -6.05 -15.48
C PRO A 9 -19.80 -4.71 -14.90
N LYS A 10 -20.52 -4.10 -13.95
CA LYS A 10 -20.06 -2.92 -13.21
C LYS A 10 -19.09 -3.25 -12.06
N ASN A 11 -18.99 -4.52 -11.69
CA ASN A 11 -18.12 -5.04 -10.63
C ASN A 11 -17.03 -5.98 -11.19
N LEU A 12 -16.71 -5.85 -12.49
CA LEU A 12 -15.74 -6.67 -13.18
C LEU A 12 -14.78 -5.80 -14.01
N ILE A 13 -13.52 -6.22 -14.03
CA ILE A 13 -12.48 -5.71 -14.93
C ILE A 13 -11.73 -6.89 -15.55
N THR A 14 -11.07 -6.66 -16.68
CA THR A 14 -10.09 -7.61 -17.22
C THR A 14 -8.86 -7.62 -16.33
N GLY A 15 -8.79 -8.57 -15.40
CA GLY A 15 -7.70 -8.73 -14.44
C GLY A 15 -6.89 -9.99 -14.68
N THR A 16 -5.58 -9.95 -14.41
CA THR A 16 -4.74 -11.16 -14.42
C THR A 16 -5.06 -12.09 -13.24
N ARG A 17 -4.70 -13.37 -13.36
CA ARG A 17 -4.79 -14.31 -12.23
C ARG A 17 -3.89 -13.87 -11.06
N TYR A 18 -2.73 -13.29 -11.36
CA TYR A 18 -1.80 -12.79 -10.37
C TYR A 18 -2.35 -11.58 -9.60
N LEU A 19 -2.96 -10.60 -10.28
CA LEU A 19 -3.73 -9.52 -9.66
C LEU A 19 -4.77 -10.08 -8.69
N ASN A 20 -5.62 -10.98 -9.18
CA ASN A 20 -6.74 -11.53 -8.40
C ASN A 20 -6.26 -12.31 -7.16
N VAL A 21 -5.39 -13.32 -7.35
CA VAL A 21 -5.07 -14.30 -6.31
C VAL A 21 -3.87 -13.91 -5.43
N VAL A 22 -2.90 -13.16 -5.97
CA VAL A 22 -1.70 -12.75 -5.22
C VAL A 22 -1.79 -11.29 -4.78
N GLY A 23 -2.41 -10.44 -5.60
CA GLY A 23 -2.55 -9.01 -5.33
C GLY A 23 -3.72 -8.64 -4.44
N MET A 24 -4.94 -9.11 -4.74
CA MET A 24 -6.18 -8.66 -4.08
C MET A 24 -6.61 -9.58 -2.94
N LEU A 25 -6.65 -10.90 -3.19
CA LEU A 25 -7.19 -11.90 -2.25
C LEU A 25 -6.67 -11.82 -0.80
N PRO A 26 -5.38 -11.49 -0.49
CA PRO A 26 -4.94 -11.35 0.90
C PRO A 26 -5.67 -10.24 1.66
N PHE A 27 -6.00 -9.13 0.98
CA PHE A 27 -6.72 -7.99 1.57
C PHE A 27 -8.22 -8.25 1.65
N GLU A 28 -8.78 -8.97 0.67
CA GLU A 28 -10.17 -9.41 0.69
C GLU A 28 -10.43 -10.36 1.86
N ASN A 29 -9.57 -11.36 2.05
CA ASN A 29 -9.65 -12.28 3.19
C ASN A 29 -9.51 -11.56 4.54
N ALA A 30 -8.57 -10.61 4.67
CA ALA A 30 -8.43 -9.85 5.91
C ALA A 30 -9.70 -9.06 6.28
N VAL A 31 -10.42 -8.53 5.28
CA VAL A 31 -11.71 -7.86 5.49
C VAL A 31 -12.83 -8.86 5.81
N ASP A 32 -12.89 -10.00 5.11
CA ASP A 32 -13.86 -11.07 5.36
C ASP A 32 -13.71 -11.63 6.78
N ASP A 33 -12.48 -12.00 7.17
CA ASP A 33 -12.12 -12.50 8.50
C ASP A 33 -12.46 -11.50 9.60
N TYR A 34 -12.21 -10.20 9.40
CA TYR A 34 -12.58 -9.15 10.36
C TYR A 34 -14.09 -9.06 10.54
N VAL A 35 -14.87 -9.04 9.45
CA VAL A 35 -16.34 -8.95 9.51
C VAL A 35 -16.93 -10.21 10.16
N ASP A 36 -16.49 -11.40 9.76
CA ASP A 36 -16.99 -12.67 10.29
C ASP A 36 -16.66 -12.89 11.77
N THR A 37 -15.48 -12.46 12.23
CA THR A 37 -15.05 -12.66 13.63
C THR A 37 -15.60 -11.62 14.60
N THR A 38 -15.84 -10.39 14.14
CA THR A 38 -16.28 -9.28 15.03
C THR A 38 -17.76 -8.93 14.90
N GLY A 39 -18.37 -9.16 13.74
CA GLY A 39 -19.70 -8.62 13.39
C GLY A 39 -19.72 -7.10 13.13
N ASN A 40 -18.55 -6.46 13.05
CA ASN A 40 -18.40 -5.04 12.75
C ASN A 40 -18.45 -4.76 11.24
N HIS A 41 -18.48 -3.49 10.85
CA HIS A 41 -18.57 -3.03 9.46
C HIS A 41 -17.24 -2.47 8.95
N VAL A 42 -17.01 -2.60 7.65
CA VAL A 42 -15.85 -2.04 6.95
C VAL A 42 -16.34 -1.19 5.77
N LEU A 43 -15.88 0.06 5.72
CA LEU A 43 -15.96 0.87 4.51
C LEU A 43 -14.91 0.34 3.53
N TYR A 44 -15.36 -0.27 2.44
CA TYR A 44 -14.49 -0.92 1.45
C TYR A 44 -14.71 -0.32 0.05
N ARG A 45 -13.61 0.03 -0.64
CA ARG A 45 -13.64 0.57 -2.00
C ARG A 45 -12.51 0.00 -2.84
N VAL A 46 -12.82 -0.37 -4.07
CA VAL A 46 -11.85 -0.76 -5.10
C VAL A 46 -12.05 0.14 -6.31
N THR A 47 -11.01 0.88 -6.70
CA THR A 47 -11.04 1.81 -7.83
C THR A 47 -10.08 1.32 -8.92
N PRO A 48 -10.56 0.88 -10.10
CA PRO A 48 -9.69 0.50 -11.21
C PRO A 48 -9.01 1.72 -11.82
N MET A 49 -7.70 1.61 -12.06
CA MET A 49 -6.85 2.70 -12.52
C MET A 49 -6.45 2.48 -13.99
N PHE A 50 -7.02 3.26 -14.89
CA PHE A 50 -6.70 3.27 -16.32
C PHE A 50 -5.78 4.46 -16.66
N SER A 51 -4.96 4.34 -17.71
CA SER A 51 -4.23 5.48 -18.28
C SER A 51 -4.84 5.86 -19.62
N GLY A 52 -5.26 7.12 -19.79
CA GLY A 52 -5.88 7.58 -21.04
C GLY A 52 -7.18 6.84 -21.36
N ASP A 53 -7.27 6.27 -22.56
CA ASP A 53 -8.40 5.51 -23.10
C ASP A 53 -8.15 3.97 -23.14
N GLU A 54 -7.22 3.48 -22.32
CA GLU A 54 -6.93 2.05 -22.14
C GLU A 54 -8.18 1.23 -21.77
N LEU A 55 -8.35 0.06 -22.40
CA LEU A 55 -9.46 -0.85 -22.11
C LEU A 55 -9.18 -1.78 -20.91
N VAL A 56 -7.92 -1.92 -20.50
CA VAL A 56 -7.50 -2.73 -19.35
C VAL A 56 -6.85 -1.83 -18.29
N ALA A 57 -7.31 -1.94 -17.05
CA ALA A 57 -6.75 -1.17 -15.95
C ALA A 57 -5.29 -1.58 -15.69
N ARG A 58 -4.41 -0.62 -15.42
CA ARG A 58 -3.00 -0.83 -15.00
C ARG A 58 -2.89 -1.43 -13.59
N GLY A 59 -3.98 -1.40 -12.84
CA GLY A 59 -4.09 -1.88 -11.47
C GLY A 59 -5.39 -1.42 -10.82
N VAL A 60 -5.52 -1.71 -9.53
CA VAL A 60 -6.62 -1.23 -8.69
C VAL A 60 -6.08 -0.53 -7.44
N LEU A 61 -6.75 0.53 -7.00
CA LEU A 61 -6.57 1.11 -5.68
C LEU A 61 -7.59 0.48 -4.73
N MET A 62 -7.13 -0.24 -3.72
CA MET A 62 -7.95 -0.90 -2.70
C MET A 62 -7.85 -0.13 -1.38
N GLU A 63 -9.01 0.25 -0.85
CA GLU A 63 -9.14 1.05 0.37
C GLU A 63 -10.09 0.36 1.34
N ALA A 64 -9.70 0.27 2.60
CA ALA A 64 -10.53 -0.30 3.65
C ALA A 64 -10.36 0.44 4.98
N TYR A 65 -11.47 0.62 5.70
CA TYR A 65 -11.50 1.21 7.04
C TYR A 65 -12.62 0.60 7.89
N SER A 66 -12.28 -0.04 9.00
CA SER A 66 -13.25 -0.57 9.97
C SER A 66 -13.88 0.56 10.80
N VAL A 67 -15.20 0.51 10.98
CA VAL A 67 -15.98 1.66 11.48
C VAL A 67 -16.02 1.71 13.00
N GLU A 68 -16.38 0.61 13.65
CA GLU A 68 -16.66 0.54 15.09
C GLU A 68 -15.42 0.68 15.97
N ASP A 69 -14.26 0.25 15.47
CA ASP A 69 -12.96 0.30 16.16
C ASP A 69 -12.05 1.44 15.64
N LEU A 70 -12.60 2.33 14.81
CA LEU A 70 -11.91 3.48 14.22
C LEU A 70 -10.67 3.11 13.39
N GLY A 71 -10.69 1.94 12.74
CA GLY A 71 -9.62 1.46 11.87
C GLY A 71 -8.54 0.65 12.58
N ALA A 72 -8.75 0.27 13.84
CA ALA A 72 -7.77 -0.47 14.62
C ALA A 72 -7.53 -1.90 14.09
N GLY A 73 -8.58 -2.57 13.60
CA GLY A 73 -8.50 -3.88 12.94
C GLY A 73 -8.21 -3.78 11.44
N ILE A 74 -8.89 -2.88 10.73
CA ILE A 74 -8.71 -2.70 9.27
C ILE A 74 -8.51 -1.21 8.95
N GLN A 75 -7.30 -0.85 8.52
CA GLN A 75 -7.03 0.44 7.89
C GLN A 75 -5.95 0.29 6.81
N PHE A 76 -6.32 0.40 5.54
CA PHE A 76 -5.35 0.37 4.45
C PHE A 76 -5.75 1.16 3.19
N CYS A 77 -4.72 1.49 2.42
CA CYS A 77 -4.81 1.99 1.04
C CYS A 77 -3.63 1.37 0.25
N TYR A 78 -3.94 0.50 -0.72
CA TYR A 78 -2.96 -0.24 -1.51
C TYR A 78 -3.24 -0.09 -3.00
N TYR A 79 -2.21 0.24 -3.78
CA TYR A 79 -2.23 0.06 -5.23
C TYR A 79 -1.75 -1.36 -5.57
N VAL A 80 -2.55 -2.11 -6.33
CA VAL A 80 -2.29 -3.49 -6.73
C VAL A 80 -2.13 -3.55 -8.25
N TYR A 81 -0.99 -4.03 -8.74
CA TYR A 81 -0.67 -4.03 -10.17
C TYR A 81 -1.42 -5.11 -10.96
N ASN A 82 -1.99 -4.75 -12.11
CA ASN A 82 -2.62 -5.69 -13.04
C ASN A 82 -1.59 -6.37 -13.97
N ILE A 83 -0.58 -7.01 -13.38
CA ILE A 83 0.51 -7.67 -14.12
C ILE A 83 0.41 -9.19 -13.99
N GLN A 84 1.08 -9.92 -14.87
CA GLN A 84 1.25 -11.36 -14.77
C GLN A 84 2.72 -11.69 -15.06
N PRO A 85 3.48 -12.25 -14.09
CA PRO A 85 4.86 -12.64 -14.34
C PRO A 85 4.96 -13.59 -15.54
N GLY A 86 5.91 -13.31 -16.44
CA GLY A 86 6.12 -14.00 -17.70
C GLY A 86 5.21 -13.57 -18.87
N ILE A 87 4.33 -12.58 -18.70
CA ILE A 87 3.31 -12.18 -19.69
C ILE A 87 3.31 -10.66 -19.89
N GLY A 88 3.50 -10.24 -21.15
CA GLY A 88 3.26 -8.88 -21.61
C GLY A 88 1.77 -8.66 -21.88
N ILE A 89 1.28 -7.44 -21.63
CA ILE A 89 -0.14 -7.06 -21.78
C ILE A 89 -0.19 -5.76 -22.58
N ASP A 90 -1.00 -5.74 -23.64
CA ASP A 90 -1.46 -4.51 -24.27
C ASP A 90 -2.65 -3.99 -23.47
N TYR A 91 -2.46 -2.88 -22.76
CA TYR A 91 -3.52 -2.28 -21.95
C TYR A 91 -4.53 -1.47 -22.78
N GLN A 92 -4.17 -1.11 -24.03
CA GLN A 92 -5.06 -0.46 -24.97
C GLN A 92 -6.09 -1.44 -25.53
N THR A 93 -5.67 -2.65 -25.93
CA THR A 93 -6.55 -3.64 -26.59
C THR A 93 -7.02 -4.77 -25.68
N GLY A 94 -6.21 -5.14 -24.68
CA GLY A 94 -6.39 -6.34 -23.87
C GLY A 94 -5.70 -7.60 -24.40
N ASP A 95 -4.91 -7.50 -25.47
CA ASP A 95 -4.07 -8.60 -25.96
C ASP A 95 -2.92 -8.93 -24.98
N SER A 96 -2.37 -10.14 -25.08
CA SER A 96 -1.23 -10.57 -24.26
C SER A 96 -0.30 -11.55 -24.99
N TRP A 97 0.97 -11.59 -24.58
CA TRP A 97 2.01 -12.44 -25.15
C TRP A 97 3.00 -12.92 -24.08
N GLU A 98 3.77 -13.95 -24.38
CA GLU A 98 4.87 -14.38 -23.50
C GLU A 98 5.98 -13.33 -23.46
N ASP A 99 6.25 -12.80 -22.27
CA ASP A 99 7.32 -11.83 -22.03
C ASP A 99 8.04 -12.14 -20.71
N ALA A 100 9.17 -12.85 -20.83
CA ALA A 100 9.99 -13.24 -19.68
C ALA A 100 10.65 -12.05 -18.96
N SER A 101 10.61 -10.83 -19.51
CA SER A 101 11.10 -9.62 -18.83
C SER A 101 10.09 -9.09 -17.80
N VAL A 102 8.82 -9.45 -17.91
CA VAL A 102 7.78 -9.11 -16.91
C VAL A 102 7.98 -10.00 -15.70
N VAL A 103 8.68 -9.48 -14.70
CA VAL A 103 8.87 -10.14 -13.40
C VAL A 103 7.79 -9.74 -12.40
N ALA A 104 7.60 -10.55 -11.35
CA ALA A 104 6.94 -10.08 -10.14
C ALA A 104 7.74 -8.89 -9.58
N LYS A 105 7.05 -7.80 -9.24
CA LYS A 105 7.67 -6.73 -8.44
C LYS A 105 7.82 -7.22 -7.02
N ASP A 106 8.96 -6.95 -6.37
CA ASP A 106 9.27 -7.43 -5.01
C ASP A 106 8.17 -7.09 -4.00
N ASN A 107 7.50 -5.94 -4.21
CA ASN A 107 6.20 -5.65 -3.62
C ASN A 107 5.11 -5.65 -4.71
N THR A 108 4.31 -6.72 -4.77
CA THR A 108 3.10 -6.85 -5.62
C THR A 108 2.09 -5.73 -5.39
N THR A 109 2.07 -5.21 -4.16
CA THR A 109 1.19 -4.12 -3.73
C THR A 109 1.99 -2.98 -3.12
N TYR A 110 1.62 -1.75 -3.46
CA TYR A 110 2.25 -0.54 -2.94
C TYR A 110 1.31 0.13 -1.93
N ARG A 111 1.73 0.26 -0.67
CA ARG A 111 0.98 1.00 0.35
C ARG A 111 1.04 2.49 0.00
N VAL A 112 -0.12 3.09 -0.25
CA VAL A 112 -0.23 4.53 -0.49
C VAL A 112 -0.25 5.23 0.87
N THR A 113 0.88 5.82 1.24
CA THR A 113 0.94 6.75 2.37
C THR A 113 0.59 8.16 1.89
N GLY A 114 -0.07 8.94 2.76
CA GLY A 114 -0.69 10.23 2.43
C GLY A 114 0.26 11.41 2.16
N THR A 115 1.32 11.22 1.36
CA THR A 115 2.17 12.27 0.79
C THR A 115 2.82 11.79 -0.52
N ALA A 116 2.01 11.59 -1.55
CA ALA A 116 2.48 11.44 -2.93
C ALA A 116 2.04 12.66 -3.73
N ASN A 117 2.94 13.64 -3.90
CA ASN A 117 2.72 14.75 -4.82
C ASN A 117 2.58 14.16 -6.24
N VAL A 118 1.37 14.22 -6.81
CA VAL A 118 1.17 13.98 -8.25
C VAL A 118 1.69 15.20 -9.00
N GLN A 119 3.02 15.27 -9.15
CA GLN A 119 3.63 16.18 -10.12
C GLN A 119 3.43 15.59 -11.52
N ALA A 120 2.26 15.84 -12.09
CA ALA A 120 2.14 15.91 -13.53
C ALA A 120 3.07 17.02 -14.03
N GLN A 121 4.15 16.63 -14.70
CA GLN A 121 5.01 17.58 -15.41
C GLN A 121 4.34 17.92 -16.75
N GLU A 122 3.59 19.02 -16.79
CA GLU A 122 3.29 19.72 -18.03
C GLU A 122 4.12 21.00 -18.10
N GLU A 123 4.75 21.20 -19.25
CA GLU A 123 5.78 22.22 -19.47
C GLU A 123 5.17 23.59 -19.78
N GLN A 124 5.89 24.66 -19.43
CA GLN A 124 5.35 26.02 -19.36
C GLN A 124 5.00 26.62 -20.73
N THR A 125 3.94 27.44 -20.77
CA THR A 125 3.98 28.69 -21.56
C THR A 125 3.49 29.86 -20.72
N GLU A 126 4.09 31.03 -20.96
CA GLU A 126 4.15 32.18 -20.07
C GLU A 126 3.30 33.36 -20.61
N ALA A 127 2.56 34.03 -19.73
CA ALA A 127 2.11 35.41 -19.95
C ALA A 127 1.85 36.11 -18.61
N THR A 128 2.74 37.03 -18.25
CA THR A 128 2.71 37.84 -17.02
C THR A 128 1.65 38.95 -17.06
N GLU A 129 0.95 39.20 -15.96
CA GLU A 129 0.74 40.60 -15.52
C GLU A 129 0.49 40.73 -14.01
N THR A 130 1.05 41.78 -13.42
CA THR A 130 1.18 42.03 -11.97
C THR A 130 0.22 43.12 -11.48
N VAL A 131 -0.45 42.93 -10.33
CA VAL A 131 -0.73 44.02 -9.36
C VAL A 131 -0.83 43.46 -7.93
N THR A 132 -0.18 44.12 -6.96
CA THR A 132 -0.49 44.07 -5.51
C THR A 132 -0.71 45.53 -5.05
N PRO A 133 -1.52 45.80 -4.00
CA PRO A 133 -0.95 45.89 -2.65
C PRO A 133 -1.84 45.45 -1.45
N GLN A 134 -1.15 45.25 -0.31
CA GLN A 134 -1.52 45.08 1.12
C GLN A 134 -2.50 46.12 1.76
N PRO A 135 -2.82 46.11 3.10
CA PRO A 135 -3.02 45.02 4.11
C PRO A 135 -4.13 45.28 5.19
N ALA A 136 -4.49 44.27 6.03
CA ALA A 136 -5.01 44.39 7.44
C ALA A 136 -5.20 42.96 8.06
N GLN A 137 -4.62 42.57 9.22
CA GLN A 137 -5.15 42.60 10.63
C GLN A 137 -6.43 41.73 10.87
N GLN A 138 -6.61 40.91 11.93
CA GLN A 138 -5.87 40.67 13.20
C GLN A 138 -6.18 39.29 13.88
N GLU A 139 -5.56 39.04 15.04
CA GLU A 139 -5.38 37.78 15.84
C GLU A 139 -6.60 37.08 16.50
N VAL A 140 -6.47 35.77 16.84
CA VAL A 140 -6.47 35.14 18.21
C VAL A 140 -6.11 33.63 18.10
N GLU A 141 -5.10 33.08 18.80
CA GLU A 141 -5.10 32.42 20.14
C GLU A 141 -5.90 31.07 20.18
N SER A 142 -5.44 29.91 20.69
CA SER A 142 -4.46 29.53 21.73
C SER A 142 -3.85 28.09 21.54
N ALA A 143 -2.87 27.68 22.36
CA ALA A 143 -2.21 26.35 22.37
C ALA A 143 -1.67 26.02 23.80
N PRO A 144 -0.94 24.91 24.06
CA PRO A 144 -0.92 23.53 23.50
C PRO A 144 -1.64 22.61 24.55
N PRO A 145 -1.22 21.39 25.01
CA PRO A 145 -0.37 20.27 24.52
C PRO A 145 -1.22 18.99 24.22
N ALA A 146 -0.77 17.72 24.13
CA ALA A 146 0.52 17.05 24.37
C ALA A 146 0.75 15.85 23.40
N GLN A 147 1.97 15.29 23.46
CA GLN A 147 2.53 14.21 22.64
C GLN A 147 1.82 12.85 22.75
N SER A 148 1.70 12.14 21.62
CA SER A 148 2.11 10.73 21.51
C SER A 148 2.44 10.38 20.04
N GLU A 149 3.61 9.82 19.78
CA GLU A 149 4.12 9.57 18.43
C GLU A 149 3.51 8.30 17.83
N LEU A 150 2.79 8.41 16.71
CA LEU A 150 2.39 7.25 15.90
C LEU A 150 3.56 6.83 15.02
N GLY A 151 4.40 5.96 15.57
CA GLY A 151 5.57 5.40 14.89
C GLY A 151 5.18 4.59 13.66
N LEU A 152 5.90 4.82 12.56
CA LEU A 152 5.88 3.95 11.38
C LEU A 152 6.36 2.55 11.82
N GLU A 153 5.52 1.52 11.68
CA GLU A 153 5.93 0.14 11.96
C GLU A 153 7.00 -0.32 10.96
N ALA A 154 8.27 -0.17 11.35
CA ALA A 154 9.40 -0.62 10.58
C ALA A 154 9.46 -2.15 10.57
N THR A 155 9.59 -2.74 9.39
CA THR A 155 9.92 -4.17 9.28
C THR A 155 11.40 -4.40 9.55
N VAL A 156 11.69 -5.47 10.29
CA VAL A 156 13.02 -5.83 10.76
C VAL A 156 13.30 -7.30 10.48
N TRP A 157 14.58 -7.62 10.35
CA TRP A 157 15.08 -8.95 10.04
C TRP A 157 15.55 -9.66 11.30
N ILE A 158 15.07 -10.88 11.51
CA ILE A 158 15.48 -11.77 12.60
C ILE A 158 16.20 -12.99 12.03
N SER A 159 17.12 -13.57 12.79
CA SER A 159 17.85 -14.78 12.37
C SER A 159 17.36 -15.99 13.13
N GLU A 160 17.35 -17.15 12.45
CA GLU A 160 16.90 -18.47 12.95
C GLU A 160 17.37 -18.84 14.38
N THR A 161 18.48 -18.27 14.86
CA THR A 161 19.09 -18.59 16.18
C THR A 161 19.56 -17.37 16.98
N GLY A 162 19.29 -16.14 16.53
CA GLY A 162 19.87 -14.93 17.11
C GLY A 162 18.91 -14.16 18.03
N SER A 163 19.40 -13.69 19.18
CA SER A 163 18.65 -12.90 20.16
C SER A 163 18.45 -11.42 19.77
N LYS A 164 18.61 -11.06 18.49
CA LYS A 164 18.57 -9.67 18.01
C LYS A 164 17.83 -9.54 16.68
N TYR A 165 17.17 -8.40 16.50
CA TYR A 165 16.59 -7.97 15.23
C TYR A 165 17.49 -6.93 14.54
N HIS A 166 17.33 -6.79 13.22
CA HIS A 166 18.26 -6.09 12.32
C HIS A 166 17.53 -5.26 11.26
N SER A 167 18.03 -4.07 10.90
CA SER A 167 17.45 -3.23 9.84
C SER A 167 17.75 -3.76 8.43
N LYS A 168 18.66 -4.74 8.30
CA LYS A 168 19.07 -5.36 7.04
C LYS A 168 19.38 -6.85 7.24
N ASN A 169 19.00 -7.67 6.25
CA ASN A 169 19.13 -9.13 6.26
C ASN A 169 20.56 -9.69 6.22
N ASN A 170 21.58 -8.85 6.02
CA ASN A 170 22.98 -9.26 5.91
C ASN A 170 23.86 -8.65 7.03
N CYS A 171 23.27 -8.32 8.18
CA CYS A 171 24.00 -7.68 9.28
C CYS A 171 24.90 -8.65 10.06
N GLY A 172 26.22 -8.51 9.89
CA GLY A 172 27.21 -9.16 10.74
C GLY A 172 27.49 -10.62 10.35
N ARG A 173 26.96 -11.58 11.12
CA ARG A 173 27.06 -13.03 10.83
C ARG A 173 25.70 -13.66 10.47
N MET A 174 24.68 -12.83 10.30
CA MET A 174 23.36 -13.25 9.82
C MET A 174 23.49 -13.83 8.41
N ASN A 175 22.89 -15.01 8.18
CA ASN A 175 22.75 -15.57 6.84
C ASN A 175 21.48 -15.00 6.19
N PRO A 176 21.57 -14.23 5.09
CA PRO A 176 20.40 -13.61 4.46
C PRO A 176 19.39 -14.64 3.94
N ASP A 177 19.85 -15.83 3.49
CA ASP A 177 18.98 -16.91 2.98
C ASP A 177 18.15 -17.59 4.08
N LYS A 178 18.41 -17.25 5.35
CA LYS A 178 17.74 -17.76 6.55
C LYS A 178 17.25 -16.63 7.48
N ALA A 179 17.16 -15.41 6.97
CA ALA A 179 16.64 -14.27 7.71
C ALA A 179 15.13 -14.13 7.46
N THR A 180 14.34 -14.06 8.53
CA THR A 180 12.89 -13.83 8.47
C THR A 180 12.61 -12.35 8.67
N GLN A 181 11.65 -11.79 7.95
CA GLN A 181 11.17 -10.42 8.16
C GLN A 181 9.92 -10.45 9.07
N VAL A 182 9.91 -9.59 10.10
CA VAL A 182 8.82 -9.39 11.08
C VAL A 182 8.67 -7.89 11.36
N THR A 183 7.65 -7.46 12.13
CA THR A 183 7.59 -6.05 12.57
C THR A 183 8.56 -5.79 13.74
N GLU A 184 9.01 -4.55 13.95
CA GLU A 184 9.84 -4.20 15.11
C GLU A 184 9.13 -4.53 16.44
N GLN A 185 7.81 -4.36 16.50
CA GLN A 185 7.01 -4.70 17.68
C GLN A 185 6.88 -6.21 17.91
N GLU A 186 6.77 -7.02 16.86
CA GLU A 186 6.81 -8.48 16.95
C GLU A 186 8.19 -8.98 17.37
N ALA A 187 9.28 -8.43 16.83
CA ALA A 187 10.61 -8.75 17.30
C ALA A 187 10.84 -8.44 18.79
N ILE A 188 10.30 -7.30 19.26
CA ILE A 188 10.35 -6.92 20.68
C ILE A 188 9.48 -7.86 21.54
N SER A 189 8.29 -8.27 21.07
CA SER A 189 7.42 -9.20 21.81
C SER A 189 8.00 -10.63 21.87
N MET A 190 8.78 -11.03 20.86
CA MET A 190 9.62 -12.23 20.86
C MET A 190 10.85 -12.12 21.79
N GLY A 191 11.06 -10.98 22.45
CA GLY A 191 12.17 -10.75 23.39
C GLY A 191 13.52 -10.49 22.73
N LEU A 192 13.54 -10.04 21.46
CA LEU A 192 14.76 -9.76 20.72
C LEU A 192 15.23 -8.31 20.92
N GLU A 193 16.54 -8.10 21.01
CA GLU A 193 17.13 -6.76 21.19
C GLU A 193 17.51 -6.10 19.86
N LYS A 194 17.53 -4.75 19.84
CA LYS A 194 18.00 -3.96 18.70
C LYS A 194 19.49 -4.20 18.43
N CYS A 195 19.88 -4.48 17.18
CA CYS A 195 21.29 -4.68 16.83
C CYS A 195 22.04 -3.37 16.59
N SER A 196 22.87 -2.96 17.56
CA SER A 196 23.75 -1.76 17.53
C SER A 196 24.88 -1.74 16.47
N LYS A 197 24.71 -2.47 15.36
CA LYS A 197 25.59 -2.47 14.18
C LYS A 197 24.85 -2.07 12.89
N CYS A 198 23.53 -2.00 12.93
CA CYS A 198 22.68 -1.63 11.80
C CYS A 198 21.61 -0.58 12.16
N TRP A 199 21.63 -0.11 13.40
CA TRP A 199 21.25 1.23 13.82
C TRP A 199 22.47 1.84 14.52
#